data_AF-A0A4Q3IEZ1-F1
#
_entry.id   AF-A0A4Q3IEZ1-F1
#
_cell.length_a   1.000
_cell.length_b   1.000
_cell.length_c   1.000
_cell.angle_alpha   90.00
_cell.angle_beta   90.00
_cell.angle_gamma   90.00
#
_symmetry.space_group_name_H-M   'P 1'
#
loop_
_entity.id
_entity.type
_entity.pdbx_description
1 polymer ?
#
loop_
_entity_poly.entity_id
_entity_poly.type
_entity_poly.pdbx_seq_one_letter_code
_entity_poly.pdbx_strand_id
1 'polypeptide(L)'
;RMIAGLEIASEGQILIGDKDVTRLSAADRDVSMVFQSYALFPHMNVLENAAYGPTVKGLSKAKAQDMALEKLALVGLKGFEKRFPSELSGGQQQRVAVARALVLEPQVLLFDEPLSNLDAKLRRRVREEIRELQQALNLTVAYVTHDQEEALAVSDRIIVMSNSRIAQEGTPRQLYEEPADAFVADFIGDANMVDVTVESVADGRAAVAIGPANVSLAARGLQPGQAKAAIRPQSLLVSRRESQGTLPGNVRKCAYLGNHLDLMIETAVGELFVISHDVDDMLLPGTPVWLSFASSGVILVP
;
A
#
# COMPACT_ATOMS: atom_id res chain seq x y z
N ARG A 1 -10.58 -12.21 -6.50
CA ARG A 1 -11.50 -13.37 -6.64
C ARG A 1 -11.75 -13.79 -8.08
N MET A 2 -12.15 -12.88 -8.98
CA MET A 2 -12.32 -13.20 -10.42
C MET A 2 -11.05 -13.74 -11.09
N ILE A 3 -9.86 -13.18 -10.82
CA ILE A 3 -8.58 -13.71 -11.35
C ILE A 3 -8.36 -15.17 -10.92
N ALA A 4 -8.68 -15.49 -9.66
CA ALA A 4 -8.54 -16.82 -9.09
C ALA A 4 -9.56 -17.85 -9.62
N GLY A 5 -10.61 -17.42 -10.34
CA GLY A 5 -11.69 -18.32 -10.78
C GLY A 5 -12.65 -18.75 -9.67
N LEU A 6 -12.69 -18.01 -8.56
CA LEU A 6 -13.68 -18.19 -7.47
C LEU A 6 -15.01 -17.48 -7.78
N GLU A 7 -14.99 -16.54 -8.72
CA GLU A 7 -16.15 -15.81 -9.23
C GLU A 7 -16.04 -15.69 -10.74
N ILE A 8 -17.19 -15.72 -11.41
CA ILE A 8 -17.29 -15.62 -12.87
C ILE A 8 -17.52 -14.17 -13.25
N ALA A 9 -16.76 -13.67 -14.23
CA ALA A 9 -16.96 -12.34 -14.78
C ALA A 9 -18.31 -12.27 -15.51
N SER A 10 -19.11 -11.23 -15.26
CA SER A 10 -20.39 -11.02 -15.95
C SER A 10 -20.18 -10.75 -17.44
N GLU A 11 -19.17 -9.94 -17.77
CA GLU A 11 -18.77 -9.57 -19.13
C GLU A 11 -17.24 -9.39 -19.19
N GLY A 12 -16.69 -9.27 -20.40
CA GLY A 12 -15.25 -9.08 -20.62
C GLY A 12 -14.46 -10.39 -20.63
N GLN A 13 -13.15 -10.27 -20.46
CA GLN A 13 -12.21 -11.38 -20.59
C GLN A 13 -11.10 -11.30 -19.54
N ILE A 14 -10.65 -12.45 -19.04
CA ILE A 14 -9.48 -12.59 -18.17
C ILE A 14 -8.48 -13.50 -18.89
N LEU A 15 -7.30 -12.95 -19.19
CA LEU A 15 -6.20 -13.65 -19.82
C LEU A 15 -5.10 -13.93 -18.79
N ILE A 16 -4.54 -15.14 -18.80
CA ILE A 16 -3.32 -15.49 -18.05
C ILE A 16 -2.33 -16.07 -19.06
N GLY A 17 -1.21 -15.38 -19.26
CA GLY A 17 -0.39 -15.55 -20.46
C GLY A 17 -1.25 -15.33 -21.70
N ASP A 18 -1.17 -16.26 -22.66
CA ASP A 18 -1.97 -16.22 -23.89
C ASP A 18 -3.30 -17.00 -23.77
N LYS A 19 -3.66 -17.48 -22.58
CA LYS A 19 -4.84 -18.33 -22.38
C LYS A 19 -6.00 -17.54 -21.80
N ASP A 20 -7.16 -17.63 -22.46
CA ASP A 20 -8.42 -17.17 -21.88
C ASP A 20 -8.86 -18.12 -20.76
N VAL A 21 -8.94 -17.57 -19.55
CA VAL A 21 -9.35 -18.29 -18.34
C VAL A 21 -10.71 -17.85 -17.81
N THR A 22 -11.42 -16.96 -18.52
CA THR A 22 -12.63 -16.26 -18.03
C THR A 22 -13.67 -17.22 -17.43
N ARG A 23 -13.89 -18.37 -18.08
CA ARG A 23 -14.86 -19.40 -17.66
C ARG A 23 -14.24 -20.62 -16.99
N LEU A 24 -12.91 -20.64 -16.80
CA LEU A 24 -12.24 -21.74 -16.12
C LEU A 24 -12.46 -21.64 -14.62
N SER A 25 -12.63 -22.81 -13.98
CA SER A 25 -12.71 -22.94 -12.53
C SER A 25 -11.36 -22.60 -11.88
N ALA A 26 -11.34 -22.36 -10.57
CA ALA A 26 -10.10 -22.10 -9.84
C ALA A 26 -9.07 -23.24 -9.98
N ALA A 27 -9.51 -24.50 -10.08
CA ALA A 27 -8.61 -25.66 -10.21
C ALA A 27 -7.95 -25.77 -11.59
N ASP A 28 -8.58 -25.20 -12.62
CA ASP A 28 -8.12 -25.27 -14.02
C ASP A 28 -7.26 -24.06 -14.44
N ARG A 29 -7.08 -23.12 -13.51
CA ARG A 29 -6.26 -21.92 -13.71
C ARG A 29 -4.85 -22.13 -13.17
N ASP A 30 -3.89 -21.55 -13.87
CA ASP A 30 -2.49 -21.58 -13.48
C ASP A 30 -2.17 -20.46 -12.46
N VAL A 31 -2.91 -20.49 -11.35
CA VAL A 31 -2.85 -19.48 -10.29
C VAL A 31 -2.85 -20.15 -8.92
N SER A 32 -2.12 -19.54 -7.98
CA SER A 32 -2.23 -19.90 -6.57
C SER A 32 -2.64 -18.68 -5.76
N MET A 33 -3.44 -18.91 -4.73
CA MET A 33 -3.94 -17.84 -3.84
C MET A 33 -3.47 -18.07 -2.41
N VAL A 34 -2.99 -17.00 -1.77
CA VAL A 34 -2.67 -16.91 -0.35
C VAL A 34 -3.73 -16.03 0.31
N PHE A 35 -4.56 -16.66 1.16
CA PHE A 35 -5.66 -16.00 1.86
C PHE A 35 -5.20 -15.23 3.10
N GLN A 36 -5.99 -14.24 3.51
CA GLN A 36 -5.80 -13.43 4.73
C GLN A 36 -5.63 -14.25 6.02
N SER A 37 -6.38 -15.35 6.16
CA SER A 37 -6.30 -16.27 7.32
C SER A 37 -5.27 -17.38 7.13
N TYR A 38 -4.46 -17.31 6.06
CA TYR A 38 -3.54 -18.35 5.57
C TYR A 38 -4.20 -19.66 5.13
N ALA A 39 -5.41 -19.94 5.64
CA ALA A 39 -6.22 -21.13 5.36
C ALA A 39 -5.40 -22.43 5.44
N LEU A 40 -4.51 -22.55 6.44
CA LEU A 40 -3.74 -23.77 6.68
C LEU A 40 -4.66 -24.86 7.23
N PHE A 41 -4.42 -26.10 6.84
CA PHE A 41 -5.15 -27.25 7.37
C PHE A 41 -4.62 -27.57 8.77
N PRO A 42 -5.43 -27.39 9.84
CA PRO A 42 -4.93 -27.49 11.22
C PRO A 42 -4.58 -28.91 11.64
N HIS A 43 -5.12 -29.91 10.95
CA HIS A 43 -4.89 -31.33 11.19
C HIS A 43 -3.71 -31.90 10.39
N MET A 44 -3.05 -31.08 9.58
CA MET A 44 -1.87 -31.45 8.79
C MET A 44 -0.65 -30.71 9.33
N ASN A 45 0.52 -31.36 9.32
CA ASN A 45 1.78 -30.67 9.63
C ASN A 45 2.22 -29.74 8.48
N VAL A 46 3.32 -29.01 8.67
CA VAL A 46 3.87 -28.06 7.70
C VAL A 46 4.18 -28.73 6.36
N LEU A 47 4.82 -29.89 6.36
CA LEU A 47 5.16 -30.62 5.15
C LEU A 47 3.91 -31.08 4.40
N GLU A 48 2.91 -31.60 5.12
CA GLU A 48 1.64 -32.03 4.56
C GLU A 48 0.84 -30.87 3.98
N ASN A 49 0.81 -29.73 4.67
CA ASN A 49 0.20 -28.50 4.15
C ASN A 49 0.85 -28.10 2.83
N ALA A 50 2.18 -28.02 2.79
CA ALA A 50 2.92 -27.64 1.59
C ALA A 50 2.79 -28.68 0.46
N ALA A 51 2.75 -29.98 0.75
CA ALA A 51 2.66 -31.04 -0.25
C ALA A 51 1.22 -31.32 -0.75
N TYR A 52 0.21 -30.67 -0.17
CA TYR A 52 -1.20 -30.95 -0.44
C TYR A 52 -1.58 -30.80 -1.93
N GLY A 53 -1.25 -29.66 -2.54
CA GLY A 53 -1.61 -29.36 -3.94
C GLY A 53 -1.09 -30.41 -4.93
N PRO A 54 0.22 -30.71 -4.96
CA PRO A 54 0.80 -31.73 -5.83
C PRO A 54 0.18 -33.12 -5.61
N THR A 55 -0.10 -33.48 -4.35
CA THR A 55 -0.75 -34.75 -4.00
C THR A 55 -2.16 -34.85 -4.61
N VAL A 56 -2.94 -33.77 -4.52
CA VAL A 56 -4.30 -33.71 -5.11
C VAL A 56 -4.25 -33.71 -6.64
N LYS A 57 -3.20 -33.16 -7.26
CA LYS A 57 -2.94 -33.26 -8.71
C LYS A 57 -2.44 -34.65 -9.16
N GLY A 58 -2.36 -35.63 -8.24
CA GLY A 58 -2.04 -37.03 -8.55
C GLY A 58 -0.55 -37.37 -8.53
N LEU A 59 0.32 -36.48 -8.04
CA LEU A 59 1.74 -36.83 -7.86
C LEU A 59 1.91 -37.85 -6.73
N SER A 60 2.94 -38.69 -6.82
CA SER A 60 3.26 -39.63 -5.75
C SER A 60 3.66 -38.87 -4.48
N LYS A 61 3.32 -39.45 -3.31
CA LYS A 61 3.62 -38.85 -2.01
C LYS A 61 5.09 -38.43 -1.87
N ALA A 62 6.02 -39.28 -2.33
CA ALA A 62 7.45 -38.97 -2.30
C ALA A 62 7.79 -37.72 -3.11
N LYS A 63 7.33 -37.63 -4.36
CA LYS A 63 7.57 -36.45 -5.22
C LYS A 63 6.94 -35.18 -4.65
N ALA A 64 5.72 -35.27 -4.15
CA ALA A 64 5.04 -34.14 -3.53
C ALA A 64 5.77 -33.62 -2.28
N GLN A 65 6.31 -34.53 -1.46
CA GLN A 65 7.12 -34.17 -0.30
C GLN A 65 8.45 -33.54 -0.70
N ASP A 66 9.14 -34.08 -1.71
CA ASP A 66 10.41 -33.51 -2.19
C ASP A 66 10.23 -32.07 -2.69
N MET A 67 9.19 -31.81 -3.50
CA MET A 67 8.85 -30.47 -3.96
C MET A 67 8.51 -29.53 -2.78
N ALA A 68 7.72 -30.02 -1.82
CA ALA A 68 7.35 -29.24 -0.65
C ALA A 68 8.57 -28.88 0.21
N LEU A 69 9.51 -29.81 0.41
CA LEU A 69 10.77 -29.56 1.15
C LEU A 69 11.60 -28.46 0.48
N GLU A 70 11.71 -28.49 -0.85
CA GLU A 70 12.39 -27.45 -1.61
C GLU A 70 11.76 -26.07 -1.36
N LYS A 71 10.44 -25.95 -1.53
CA LYS A 71 9.77 -24.64 -1.35
C LYS A 71 9.75 -24.19 0.12
N LEU A 72 9.67 -25.11 1.08
CA LEU A 72 9.82 -24.80 2.50
C LEU A 72 11.22 -24.28 2.83
N ALA A 73 12.27 -24.79 2.20
CA ALA A 73 13.62 -24.28 2.37
C ALA A 73 13.75 -22.85 1.78
N LEU A 74 13.14 -22.57 0.62
CA LEU A 74 13.14 -21.24 0.01
C LEU A 74 12.52 -20.17 0.91
N VAL A 75 11.46 -20.51 1.65
CA VAL A 75 10.83 -19.58 2.61
C VAL A 75 11.47 -19.64 4.01
N GLY A 76 12.60 -20.34 4.18
CA GLY A 76 13.33 -20.39 5.45
C GLY A 76 12.66 -21.20 6.56
N LEU A 77 11.87 -22.22 6.20
CA LEU A 77 11.19 -23.14 7.13
C LEU A 77 11.86 -24.52 7.24
N LYS A 78 13.14 -24.63 6.86
CA LYS A 78 13.92 -25.85 7.06
C LYS A 78 13.95 -26.22 8.56
N GLY A 79 13.61 -27.46 8.89
CA GLY A 79 13.52 -27.97 10.26
C GLY A 79 12.14 -27.82 10.92
N PHE A 80 11.15 -27.24 10.23
CA PHE A 80 9.79 -27.03 10.76
C PHE A 80 8.78 -28.03 10.19
N GLU A 81 9.22 -28.99 9.37
CA GLU A 81 8.39 -29.87 8.54
C GLU A 81 7.33 -30.64 9.33
N LYS A 82 7.68 -31.06 10.55
CA LYS A 82 6.83 -31.88 11.41
C LYS A 82 5.92 -31.09 12.35
N ARG A 83 6.07 -29.76 12.41
CA ARG A 83 5.25 -28.92 13.27
C ARG A 83 3.84 -28.78 12.70
N PHE A 84 2.87 -28.56 13.57
CA PHE A 84 1.51 -28.21 13.21
C PHE A 84 1.33 -26.69 13.18
N PRO A 85 0.34 -26.15 12.43
CA PRO A 85 0.08 -24.71 12.36
C PRO A 85 -0.04 -24.02 13.73
N SER A 86 -0.61 -24.70 14.72
CA SER A 86 -0.75 -24.19 16.09
C SER A 86 0.58 -23.99 16.84
N GLU A 87 1.67 -24.58 16.36
CA GLU A 87 3.02 -24.48 16.94
C GLU A 87 3.88 -23.40 16.25
N LEU A 88 3.28 -22.64 15.34
CA LEU A 88 3.95 -21.64 14.51
C LEU A 88 3.49 -20.22 14.88
N SER A 89 4.40 -19.25 14.78
CA SER A 89 4.02 -17.83 14.80
C SER A 89 3.23 -17.45 13.54
N GLY A 90 2.52 -16.32 13.56
CA GLY A 90 1.76 -15.84 12.39
C GLY A 90 2.61 -15.69 11.12
N GLY A 91 3.82 -15.12 11.24
CA GLY A 91 4.75 -15.01 10.11
C GLY A 91 5.25 -16.38 9.62
N GLN A 92 5.41 -17.36 10.50
CA GLN A 92 5.75 -18.73 10.09
C GLN A 92 4.59 -19.40 9.35
N GLN A 93 3.36 -19.28 9.86
CA GLN A 93 2.16 -19.79 9.19
C GLN A 93 2.00 -19.20 7.79
N GLN A 94 2.24 -17.90 7.64
CA GLN A 94 2.22 -17.26 6.34
C GLN A 94 3.26 -17.86 5.38
N ARG A 95 4.49 -18.09 5.84
CA ARG A 95 5.52 -18.74 5.01
C ARG A 95 5.12 -20.15 4.59
N VAL A 96 4.42 -20.91 5.45
CA VAL A 96 3.84 -22.21 5.05
C VAL A 96 2.80 -22.02 3.95
N ALA A 97 1.92 -21.02 4.06
CA ALA A 97 0.91 -20.74 3.04
C ALA A 97 1.54 -20.31 1.70
N VAL A 98 2.60 -19.51 1.74
CA VAL A 98 3.38 -19.13 0.56
C VAL A 98 4.07 -20.35 -0.05
N ALA A 99 4.74 -21.20 0.73
CA ALA A 99 5.35 -22.42 0.23
C ALA A 99 4.32 -23.36 -0.41
N ARG A 100 3.14 -23.51 0.21
CA ARG A 100 2.02 -24.29 -0.34
C ARG A 100 1.49 -23.72 -1.66
N ALA A 101 1.52 -22.39 -1.83
CA ALA A 101 1.13 -21.76 -3.07
C ALA A 101 2.19 -21.92 -4.18
N LEU A 102 3.47 -21.82 -3.81
CA LEU A 102 4.62 -21.91 -4.72
C LEU A 102 4.94 -23.34 -5.19
N VAL A 103 4.57 -24.36 -4.41
CA VAL A 103 4.84 -25.77 -4.76
C VAL A 103 4.19 -26.18 -6.09
N LEU A 104 3.12 -25.48 -6.50
CA LEU A 104 2.42 -25.72 -7.76
C LEU A 104 3.07 -24.99 -8.94
N GLU A 105 4.10 -24.20 -8.69
CA GLU A 105 4.83 -23.38 -9.67
C GLU A 105 3.89 -22.56 -10.56
N PRO A 106 2.98 -21.76 -9.96
CA PRO A 106 1.94 -21.06 -10.70
C PRO A 106 2.51 -19.93 -11.55
N GLN A 107 1.86 -19.62 -12.67
CA GLN A 107 2.17 -18.41 -13.46
C GLN A 107 1.87 -17.11 -12.70
N VAL A 108 0.80 -17.11 -11.88
CA VAL A 108 0.40 -15.94 -11.10
C VAL A 108 0.15 -16.33 -9.64
N LEU A 109 0.74 -15.58 -8.73
CA LEU A 109 0.49 -15.67 -7.30
C LEU A 109 -0.42 -14.53 -6.85
N LEU A 110 -1.49 -14.86 -6.12
CA LEU A 110 -2.49 -13.90 -5.65
C LEU A 110 -2.41 -13.80 -4.13
N PHE A 111 -2.25 -12.59 -3.62
CA PHE A 111 -2.30 -12.30 -2.20
C PHE A 111 -3.55 -11.49 -1.87
N ASP A 112 -4.32 -11.96 -0.88
CA ASP A 112 -5.55 -11.31 -0.42
C ASP A 112 -5.38 -10.87 1.04
N GLU A 113 -5.02 -9.60 1.23
CA GLU A 113 -4.69 -8.97 2.51
C GLU A 113 -3.77 -9.81 3.40
N PRO A 114 -2.62 -10.29 2.90
CA PRO A 114 -1.88 -11.34 3.58
C PRO A 114 -1.20 -10.90 4.88
N LEU A 115 -1.16 -9.60 5.19
CA LEU A 115 -0.47 -9.05 6.35
C LEU A 115 -1.39 -8.35 7.36
N SER A 116 -2.70 -8.29 7.11
CA SER A 116 -3.64 -7.51 7.94
C SER A 116 -3.75 -8.03 9.38
N ASN A 117 -3.49 -9.32 9.61
CA ASN A 117 -3.51 -9.95 10.93
C ASN A 117 -2.18 -9.87 11.70
N LEU A 118 -1.17 -9.17 11.18
CA LEU A 118 0.16 -9.07 11.78
C LEU A 118 0.37 -7.71 12.47
N ASP A 119 1.16 -7.72 13.55
CA ASP A 119 1.64 -6.49 14.18
C ASP A 119 2.56 -5.71 13.25
N ALA A 120 2.72 -4.40 13.50
CA ALA A 120 3.45 -3.50 12.60
C ALA A 120 4.91 -3.91 12.35
N LYS A 121 5.62 -4.45 13.36
CA LYS A 121 7.03 -4.83 13.21
C LYS A 121 7.17 -6.08 12.35
N LEU A 122 6.34 -7.09 12.62
CA LEU A 122 6.32 -8.31 11.83
C LEU A 122 5.82 -8.06 10.41
N ARG A 123 4.79 -7.21 10.23
CA ARG A 123 4.27 -6.79 8.93
C ARG A 123 5.36 -6.20 8.03
N ARG A 124 6.13 -5.21 8.52
CA ARG A 124 7.22 -4.59 7.74
C ARG A 124 8.24 -5.62 7.26
N ARG A 125 8.68 -6.50 8.16
CA ARG A 125 9.63 -7.56 7.83
C ARG A 125 9.08 -8.52 6.78
N VAL A 126 7.85 -9.00 6.96
CA VAL A 126 7.26 -9.97 6.04
C VAL A 126 6.98 -9.33 4.67
N ARG A 127 6.60 -8.05 4.67
CA ARG A 127 6.44 -7.26 3.44
C ARG A 127 7.71 -7.24 2.60
N GLU A 128 8.87 -7.01 3.23
CA GLU A 128 10.19 -7.08 2.58
C GLU A 128 10.48 -8.50 2.06
N GLU A 129 10.23 -9.52 2.89
CA GLU A 129 10.44 -10.92 2.51
C GLU A 129 9.57 -11.34 1.29
N ILE A 130 8.33 -10.87 1.19
CA ILE A 130 7.47 -11.12 0.02
C ILE A 130 8.06 -10.47 -1.23
N ARG A 131 8.51 -9.22 -1.13
CA ARG A 131 9.09 -8.49 -2.27
C ARG A 131 10.38 -9.15 -2.76
N GLU A 132 11.27 -9.51 -1.84
CA GLU A 132 12.51 -10.23 -2.15
C GLU A 132 12.23 -11.58 -2.82
N LEU A 133 11.27 -12.35 -2.29
CA LEU A 133 10.88 -13.64 -2.85
C LEU A 133 10.29 -13.49 -4.25
N GLN A 134 9.41 -12.50 -4.44
CA GLN A 134 8.81 -12.20 -5.74
C GLN A 134 9.88 -11.85 -6.78
N GLN A 135 10.84 -11.00 -6.42
CA GLN A 135 11.94 -10.59 -7.31
C GLN A 135 12.90 -11.75 -7.61
N ALA A 136 13.27 -12.54 -6.61
CA ALA A 136 14.18 -13.67 -6.76
C ALA A 136 13.60 -14.77 -7.66
N LEU A 137 12.29 -15.00 -7.59
CA LEU A 137 11.59 -16.01 -8.39
C LEU A 137 11.03 -15.48 -9.70
N ASN A 138 11.09 -14.16 -9.94
CA ASN A 138 10.54 -13.48 -11.11
C ASN A 138 9.06 -13.87 -11.39
N LEU A 139 8.24 -13.89 -10.33
CA LEU A 139 6.84 -14.26 -10.41
C LEU A 139 5.93 -13.06 -10.68
N THR A 140 4.85 -13.29 -11.43
CA THR A 140 3.75 -12.32 -11.49
C THR A 140 2.93 -12.42 -10.22
N VAL A 141 2.82 -11.31 -9.49
CA VAL A 141 2.10 -11.25 -8.22
C VAL A 141 1.01 -10.18 -8.30
N ALA A 142 -0.23 -10.54 -7.95
CA ALA A 142 -1.28 -9.57 -7.68
C ALA A 142 -1.53 -9.52 -6.16
N TYR A 143 -1.36 -8.34 -5.57
CA TYR A 143 -1.44 -8.10 -4.14
C TYR A 143 -2.62 -7.18 -3.83
N VAL A 144 -3.53 -7.61 -2.97
CA VAL A 144 -4.67 -6.81 -2.50
C VAL A 144 -4.45 -6.42 -1.05
N THR A 145 -4.61 -5.13 -0.75
CA THR A 145 -4.50 -4.59 0.60
C THR A 145 -5.30 -3.31 0.72
N HIS A 146 -5.71 -2.99 1.95
CA HIS A 146 -6.24 -1.69 2.33
C HIS A 146 -5.16 -0.78 2.96
N ASP A 147 -3.96 -1.31 3.20
CA ASP A 147 -2.84 -0.56 3.78
C ASP A 147 -2.05 0.14 2.66
N GLN A 148 -2.05 1.47 2.69
CA GLN A 148 -1.42 2.30 1.67
C GLN A 148 0.11 2.16 1.69
N GLU A 149 0.72 2.05 2.87
CA GLU A 149 2.16 1.87 3.00
C GLU A 149 2.59 0.52 2.42
N GLU A 150 1.79 -0.53 2.60
CA GLU A 150 2.01 -1.81 1.94
C GLU A 150 2.02 -1.66 0.43
N ALA A 151 0.94 -1.09 -0.13
CA ALA A 151 0.79 -0.93 -1.58
C ALA A 151 1.97 -0.15 -2.18
N LEU A 152 2.36 0.96 -1.57
CA LEU A 152 3.47 1.82 -2.02
C LEU A 152 4.84 1.13 -1.93
N ALA A 153 5.04 0.25 -0.95
CA ALA A 153 6.35 -0.36 -0.69
C ALA A 153 6.63 -1.65 -1.50
N VAL A 154 5.61 -2.43 -1.85
CA VAL A 154 5.82 -3.75 -2.51
C VAL A 154 5.52 -3.79 -3.99
N SER A 155 4.84 -2.77 -4.52
CA SER A 155 4.23 -2.85 -5.85
C SER A 155 5.05 -2.10 -6.89
N ASP A 156 5.24 -2.73 -8.06
CA ASP A 156 5.76 -2.02 -9.24
C ASP A 156 4.71 -1.07 -9.82
N ARG A 157 3.45 -1.50 -9.79
CA ARG A 157 2.27 -0.75 -10.23
C ARG A 157 1.13 -0.99 -9.26
N ILE A 158 0.33 0.04 -9.03
CA ILE A 158 -0.81 0.03 -8.12
C ILE A 158 -2.04 0.44 -8.93
N ILE A 159 -3.13 -0.29 -8.71
CA ILE A 159 -4.45 0.04 -9.24
C ILE A 159 -5.30 0.50 -8.06
N VAL A 160 -5.61 1.79 -8.02
CA VAL A 160 -6.53 2.36 -7.04
C VAL A 160 -7.95 2.20 -7.57
N MET A 161 -8.82 1.60 -6.76
CA MET A 161 -10.22 1.38 -7.11
C MET A 161 -11.15 2.23 -6.24
N SER A 162 -12.19 2.78 -6.85
CA SER A 162 -13.26 3.51 -6.17
C SER A 162 -14.60 3.14 -6.78
N ASN A 163 -15.59 2.79 -5.95
CA ASN A 163 -16.93 2.42 -6.42
C ASN A 163 -16.91 1.41 -7.58
N SER A 164 -16.09 0.36 -7.45
CA SER A 164 -15.89 -0.70 -8.45
C SER A 164 -15.32 -0.23 -9.80
N ARG A 165 -14.76 0.98 -9.89
CA ARG A 165 -14.03 1.50 -11.06
C ARG A 165 -12.57 1.73 -10.71
N ILE A 166 -11.70 1.65 -11.71
CA ILE A 166 -10.30 2.07 -11.57
C ILE A 166 -10.31 3.60 -11.51
N ALA A 167 -9.90 4.15 -10.38
CA ALA A 167 -9.72 5.60 -10.22
C ALA A 167 -8.40 6.04 -10.87
N GLN A 168 -7.32 5.31 -10.60
CA GLN A 168 -6.02 5.54 -11.23
C GLN A 168 -5.18 4.27 -11.20
N GLU A 169 -4.33 4.12 -12.20
CA GLU A 169 -3.30 3.10 -12.27
C GLU A 169 -1.95 3.77 -12.53
N GLY A 170 -0.91 3.38 -11.80
CA GLY A 170 0.41 3.95 -11.96
C GLY A 170 1.45 3.33 -11.04
N THR A 171 2.68 3.82 -11.15
CA THR A 171 3.73 3.52 -10.17
C THR A 171 3.39 4.15 -8.81
N PRO A 172 3.97 3.66 -7.69
CA PRO A 172 3.80 4.26 -6.37
C PRO A 172 4.05 5.78 -6.36
N ARG A 173 5.13 6.21 -7.04
CA ARG A 173 5.50 7.62 -7.14
C ARG A 173 4.48 8.44 -7.92
N GLN A 174 3.97 7.94 -9.04
CA GLN A 174 2.95 8.63 -9.82
C GLN A 174 1.66 8.81 -9.05
N LEU A 175 1.19 7.78 -8.32
CA LEU A 175 -0.02 7.93 -7.49
C LEU A 175 0.18 8.94 -6.37
N TYR A 176 1.38 8.99 -5.79
CA TYR A 176 1.69 9.86 -4.68
C TYR A 176 1.90 11.33 -5.10
N GLU A 177 2.66 11.56 -6.18
CA GLU A 177 3.07 12.89 -6.66
C GLU A 177 2.12 13.47 -7.73
N GLU A 178 1.40 12.63 -8.47
CA GLU A 178 0.55 13.01 -9.59
C GLU A 178 -0.85 12.35 -9.51
N PRO A 179 -1.59 12.51 -8.40
CA PRO A 179 -2.93 11.95 -8.26
C PRO A 179 -3.88 12.55 -9.32
N ALA A 180 -4.66 11.70 -9.97
CA ALA A 180 -5.53 12.06 -11.09
C ALA A 180 -6.75 12.88 -10.66
N ASP A 181 -7.21 12.71 -9.44
CA ASP A 181 -8.35 13.42 -8.87
C ASP A 181 -8.20 13.57 -7.34
N ALA A 182 -9.18 14.24 -6.72
CA ALA A 182 -9.22 14.47 -5.28
C ALA A 182 -9.31 13.18 -4.47
N PHE A 183 -10.00 12.14 -4.98
CA PHE A 183 -10.14 10.87 -4.28
C PHE A 183 -8.80 10.16 -4.19
N VAL A 184 -8.02 10.07 -5.28
CA VAL A 184 -6.70 9.43 -5.24
C VAL A 184 -5.72 10.25 -4.41
N ALA A 185 -5.80 11.59 -4.47
CA ALA A 185 -4.97 12.47 -3.67
C ALA A 185 -5.20 12.26 -2.17
N ASP A 186 -6.46 12.20 -1.74
CA ASP A 186 -6.90 11.96 -0.37
C ASP A 186 -6.56 10.53 0.08
N PHE A 187 -6.83 9.54 -0.76
CA PHE A 187 -6.69 8.12 -0.45
C PHE A 187 -5.24 7.63 -0.35
N ILE A 188 -4.29 8.24 -1.06
CA ILE A 188 -2.88 7.82 -1.02
C ILE A 188 -2.06 8.84 -0.26
N GLY A 189 -1.67 8.57 0.99
CA GLY A 189 -0.75 9.38 1.80
C GLY A 189 -1.42 10.46 2.65
N ASP A 190 -2.67 10.23 3.07
CA ASP A 190 -3.45 11.02 4.05
C ASP A 190 -3.32 12.55 3.86
N ALA A 191 -3.51 13.04 2.63
CA ALA A 191 -3.33 14.46 2.33
C ALA A 191 -4.38 15.33 3.03
N ASN A 192 -3.96 16.52 3.42
CA ASN A 192 -4.86 17.61 3.70
C ASN A 192 -5.39 18.19 2.39
N MET A 193 -6.71 18.15 2.21
CA MET A 193 -7.37 18.75 1.07
C MET A 193 -7.79 20.19 1.39
N VAL A 194 -7.20 21.15 0.69
CA VAL A 194 -7.36 22.59 0.97
C VAL A 194 -7.87 23.33 -0.26
N ASP A 195 -8.83 24.24 -0.07
CA ASP A 195 -9.26 25.16 -1.12
C ASP A 195 -8.20 26.26 -1.31
N VAL A 196 -7.82 26.51 -2.56
CA VAL A 196 -6.73 27.41 -2.93
C VAL A 196 -7.12 28.29 -4.11
N THR A 197 -6.40 29.39 -4.30
CA THR A 197 -6.56 30.24 -5.49
C THR A 197 -5.30 30.18 -6.33
N VAL A 198 -5.43 29.75 -7.59
CA VAL A 198 -4.39 29.88 -8.61
C VAL A 198 -4.41 31.32 -9.10
N GLU A 199 -3.38 32.10 -8.78
CA GLU A 199 -3.31 33.52 -9.12
C GLU A 199 -2.83 33.73 -10.56
N SER A 200 -1.86 32.94 -11.00
CA SER A 200 -1.32 32.98 -12.35
C SER A 200 -0.71 31.66 -12.75
N VAL A 201 -0.63 31.41 -14.06
CA VAL A 201 0.01 30.25 -14.65
C VAL A 201 0.98 30.72 -15.72
N ALA A 202 2.25 30.32 -15.60
CA ALA A 202 3.30 30.64 -16.56
C ALA A 202 4.31 29.47 -16.62
N ASP A 203 4.77 29.14 -17.82
CA ASP A 203 5.79 28.09 -18.05
C ASP A 203 5.48 26.74 -17.37
N GLY A 204 4.20 26.34 -17.36
CA GLY A 204 3.74 25.09 -16.75
C GLY A 204 3.71 25.10 -15.21
N ARG A 205 3.97 26.25 -14.58
CA ARG A 205 3.88 26.44 -13.13
C ARG A 205 2.74 27.39 -12.76
N ALA A 206 2.14 27.14 -11.61
CA ALA A 206 1.09 27.95 -11.02
C ALA A 206 1.64 28.69 -9.79
N ALA A 207 1.37 29.99 -9.68
CA ALA A 207 1.46 30.71 -8.42
C ALA A 207 0.14 30.50 -7.67
N VAL A 208 0.21 29.94 -6.47
CA VAL A 208 -0.97 29.49 -5.71
C VAL A 208 -0.97 30.13 -4.34
N ALA A 209 -2.08 30.81 -4.04
CA ALA A 209 -2.36 31.36 -2.73
C ALA A 209 -3.08 30.32 -1.85
N ILE A 210 -2.49 30.04 -0.69
CA ILE A 210 -3.02 29.17 0.37
C ILE A 210 -3.17 30.04 1.63
N GLY A 211 -4.33 30.70 1.75
CA GLY A 211 -4.48 31.78 2.72
C GLY A 211 -3.48 32.91 2.46
N PRO A 212 -2.69 33.36 3.45
CA PRO A 212 -1.65 34.38 3.26
C PRO A 212 -0.33 33.85 2.69
N ALA A 213 -0.19 32.52 2.52
CA ALA A 213 1.02 31.91 1.98
C ALA A 213 0.93 31.79 0.46
N ASN A 214 2.07 31.95 -0.22
CA ASN A 214 2.17 31.80 -1.67
C ASN A 214 3.18 30.71 -2.01
N VAL A 215 2.76 29.74 -2.82
CA VAL A 215 3.58 28.61 -3.25
C VAL A 215 3.59 28.50 -4.77
N SER A 216 4.71 28.05 -5.32
CA SER A 216 4.83 27.75 -6.75
C SER A 216 4.70 26.24 -6.96
N LEU A 217 3.68 25.81 -7.68
CA LEU A 217 3.37 24.40 -7.93
C LEU A 217 3.37 24.10 -9.44
N ALA A 218 3.41 22.82 -9.81
CA ALA A 218 3.11 22.45 -11.20
C ALA A 218 1.64 22.82 -11.50
N ALA A 219 1.40 23.46 -12.65
CA ALA A 219 0.05 23.94 -12.98
C ALA A 219 -0.93 22.79 -13.27
N ARG A 220 -0.42 21.64 -13.72
CA ARG A 220 -1.20 20.42 -14.01
C ARG A 220 -2.45 20.68 -14.89
N GLY A 221 -2.34 21.62 -15.83
CA GLY A 221 -3.41 21.98 -16.76
C GLY A 221 -4.46 22.95 -16.19
N LEU A 222 -4.39 23.30 -14.90
CA LEU A 222 -5.30 24.26 -14.28
C LEU A 222 -5.04 25.68 -14.79
N GLN A 223 -6.10 26.49 -14.78
CA GLN A 223 -6.09 27.91 -15.13
C GLN A 223 -6.21 28.76 -13.85
N PRO A 224 -5.92 30.07 -13.91
CA PRO A 224 -6.16 30.97 -12.78
C PRO A 224 -7.62 30.90 -12.29
N GLY A 225 -7.81 30.85 -10.98
CA GLY A 225 -9.12 30.68 -10.35
C GLY A 225 -9.10 29.82 -9.08
N GLN A 226 -10.29 29.44 -8.61
CA GLN A 226 -10.45 28.54 -7.47
C GLN A 226 -10.06 27.11 -7.85
N ALA A 227 -9.29 26.45 -6.98
CA ALA A 227 -8.86 25.07 -7.16
C ALA A 227 -8.74 24.38 -5.79
N LYS A 228 -8.38 23.10 -5.80
CA LYS A 228 -7.99 22.34 -4.60
C LYS A 228 -6.52 21.98 -4.64
N ALA A 229 -5.88 21.98 -3.48
CA ALA A 229 -4.55 21.43 -3.29
C ALA A 229 -4.60 20.25 -2.31
N ALA A 230 -3.84 19.22 -2.60
CA ALA A 230 -3.53 18.13 -1.69
C ALA A 230 -2.15 18.40 -1.06
N ILE A 231 -2.11 18.46 0.26
CA ILE A 231 -0.92 18.82 1.03
C ILE A 231 -0.60 17.67 1.99
N ARG A 232 0.49 16.97 1.71
CA ARG A 232 0.95 15.85 2.53
C ARG A 232 1.30 16.34 3.94
N PRO A 233 0.91 15.63 5.02
CA PRO A 233 1.17 16.08 6.39
C PRO A 233 2.64 16.39 6.68
N GLN A 234 3.57 15.62 6.10
CA GLN A 234 5.02 15.80 6.20
C GLN A 234 5.57 16.98 5.37
N SER A 235 4.76 17.53 4.46
CA SER A 235 5.12 18.68 3.63
C SER A 235 4.75 20.02 4.28
N LEU A 236 4.09 19.98 5.45
CA LEU A 236 3.81 21.14 6.28
C LEU A 236 4.92 21.29 7.31
N LEU A 237 5.76 22.31 7.13
CA LEU A 237 6.90 22.60 7.99
C LEU A 237 6.49 23.62 9.06
N VAL A 238 6.60 23.23 10.32
CA VAL A 238 6.16 24.03 11.48
C VAL A 238 7.30 24.90 11.99
N SER A 239 7.01 26.18 12.24
CA SER A 239 7.91 27.14 12.89
C SER A 239 7.20 27.88 14.02
N ARG A 240 7.94 28.18 15.09
CA ARG A 240 7.48 29.09 16.18
C ARG A 240 7.75 30.56 15.89
N ARG A 241 8.47 30.85 14.80
CA ARG A 241 8.81 32.22 14.39
C ARG A 241 7.94 32.61 13.22
N GLU A 242 7.31 33.77 13.35
CA GLU A 242 6.64 34.44 12.25
C GLU A 242 7.62 34.70 11.10
N SER A 243 7.18 34.36 9.90
CA SER A 243 7.90 34.65 8.66
C SER A 243 6.91 35.05 7.59
N GLN A 244 7.31 35.95 6.69
CA GLN A 244 6.49 36.28 5.53
C GLN A 244 6.26 35.05 4.66
N GLY A 245 5.08 34.99 4.01
CA GLY A 245 4.69 33.88 3.14
C GLY A 245 4.37 32.58 3.87
N THR A 246 4.14 32.63 5.19
CA THR A 246 3.71 31.47 5.98
C THR A 246 2.24 31.56 6.34
N LEU A 247 1.63 30.40 6.59
CA LEU A 247 0.25 30.27 7.04
C LEU A 247 0.22 30.22 8.58
N PRO A 248 -0.28 31.26 9.27
CA PRO A 248 -0.42 31.23 10.72
C PRO A 248 -1.49 30.23 11.15
N GLY A 249 -1.26 29.59 12.29
CA GLY A 249 -2.20 28.66 12.91
C GLY A 249 -1.97 28.48 14.40
N ASN A 250 -2.90 27.80 15.06
CA ASN A 250 -2.80 27.45 16.47
C ASN A 250 -2.84 25.93 16.63
N VAL A 251 -1.91 25.40 17.43
CA VAL A 251 -1.88 23.97 17.74
C VAL A 251 -3.14 23.62 18.53
N ARG A 252 -3.97 22.71 18.03
CA ARG A 252 -5.13 22.18 18.74
C ARG A 252 -4.79 20.91 19.50
N LYS A 253 -3.97 20.05 18.89
CA LYS A 253 -3.54 18.77 19.46
C LYS A 253 -2.11 18.49 19.08
N CYS A 254 -1.36 17.91 20.01
CA CYS A 254 -0.03 17.37 19.78
C CYS A 254 0.04 15.97 20.42
N ALA A 255 0.40 14.96 19.63
CA ALA A 255 0.59 13.59 20.07
C ALA A 255 1.99 13.11 19.68
N TYR A 256 2.73 12.57 20.66
CA TYR A 256 4.06 12.03 20.43
C TYR A 256 3.98 10.54 20.10
N LEU A 257 4.49 10.17 18.93
CA LEU A 257 4.49 8.79 18.42
C LEU A 257 5.89 8.16 18.40
N GLY A 258 6.84 8.75 19.14
CA GLY A 258 8.22 8.24 19.24
C GLY A 258 9.17 8.88 18.24
N ASN A 259 8.93 8.68 16.94
CA ASN A 259 9.80 9.19 15.86
C ASN A 259 9.23 10.42 15.11
N HIS A 260 8.02 10.84 15.49
CA HIS A 260 7.37 12.05 15.00
C HIS A 260 6.29 12.52 15.98
N LEU A 261 5.85 13.76 15.76
CA LEU A 261 4.68 14.36 16.38
C LEU A 261 3.54 14.42 15.36
N ASP A 262 2.38 13.96 15.79
CA ASP A 262 1.10 14.19 15.13
C ASP A 262 0.49 15.48 15.67
N LEU A 263 0.36 16.48 14.79
CA LEU A 263 -0.15 17.79 15.13
C LEU A 263 -1.46 18.04 14.39
N MET A 264 -2.47 18.54 15.09
CA MET A 264 -3.66 19.14 14.48
C MET A 264 -3.55 20.65 14.67
N ILE A 265 -3.55 21.40 13.58
CA ILE A 265 -3.32 22.85 13.58
C ILE A 265 -4.52 23.54 12.95
N GLU A 266 -5.15 24.42 13.72
CA GLU A 266 -6.25 25.25 13.25
C GLU A 266 -5.70 26.48 12.51
N THR A 267 -6.12 26.69 11.27
CA THR A 267 -5.64 27.78 10.40
C THR A 267 -6.81 28.50 9.72
N ALA A 268 -6.53 29.60 9.03
CA ALA A 268 -7.53 30.31 8.24
C ALA A 268 -8.08 29.50 7.04
N VAL A 269 -7.37 28.45 6.61
CA VAL A 269 -7.79 27.56 5.51
C VAL A 269 -8.40 26.24 6.01
N GLY A 270 -8.68 26.15 7.32
CA GLY A 270 -9.22 24.96 7.96
C GLY A 270 -8.24 24.29 8.92
N GLU A 271 -8.62 23.12 9.41
CA GLU A 271 -7.79 22.28 10.27
C GLU A 271 -6.85 21.43 9.41
N LEU A 272 -5.56 21.47 9.72
CA LEU A 272 -4.52 20.73 9.01
C LEU A 272 -3.87 19.71 9.95
N PHE A 273 -3.75 18.48 9.47
CA PHE A 273 -2.95 17.42 10.07
C PHE A 273 -1.50 17.54 9.60
N VAL A 274 -0.56 17.59 10.54
CA VAL A 274 0.87 17.79 10.26
C VAL A 274 1.67 16.72 10.97
N ILE A 275 2.62 16.12 10.25
CA ILE A 275 3.59 15.18 10.79
C ILE A 275 4.93 15.92 10.90
N SER A 276 5.37 16.19 12.14
CA SER A 276 6.66 16.82 12.42
C SER A 276 7.67 15.79 12.92
N HIS A 277 8.87 15.77 12.34
CA HIS A 277 9.97 14.93 12.83
C HIS A 277 10.84 15.62 13.90
N ASP A 278 10.58 16.90 14.20
CA ASP A 278 11.19 17.58 15.33
C ASP A 278 10.46 17.20 16.61
N VAL A 279 10.90 16.10 17.20
CA VAL A 279 10.25 15.48 18.36
C VAL A 279 10.63 16.10 19.70
N ASP A 280 11.75 16.81 19.76
CA ASP A 280 12.21 17.49 20.96
C ASP A 280 11.39 18.76 21.22
N ASP A 281 10.84 19.36 20.15
CA ASP A 281 10.06 20.58 20.21
C ASP A 281 8.55 20.31 20.41
N MET A 282 8.18 19.74 21.56
CA MET A 282 6.76 19.54 21.89
C MET A 282 5.99 20.87 21.92
N LEU A 283 4.86 20.90 21.21
CA LEU A 283 3.97 22.05 21.11
C LEU A 283 2.70 21.81 21.93
N LEU A 284 2.41 22.71 22.88
CA LEU A 284 1.21 22.62 23.69
C LEU A 284 -0.01 23.11 22.89
N PRO A 285 -1.22 22.58 23.14
CA PRO A 285 -2.44 23.17 22.62
C PRO A 285 -2.53 24.68 22.94
N GLY A 286 -2.96 25.47 21.96
CA GLY A 286 -3.00 26.93 21.97
C GLY A 286 -1.70 27.61 21.53
N THR A 287 -0.61 26.89 21.29
CA THR A 287 0.65 27.49 20.83
C THR A 287 0.48 28.06 19.42
N PRO A 288 0.79 29.35 19.19
CA PRO A 288 0.80 29.93 17.86
C PRO A 288 2.00 29.40 17.07
N VAL A 289 1.76 29.03 15.83
CA VAL A 289 2.74 28.48 14.90
C VAL A 289 2.54 29.03 13.50
N TRP A 290 3.58 28.95 12.69
CA TRP A 290 3.58 29.39 11.29
C TRP A 290 4.00 28.23 10.41
N LEU A 291 3.15 27.90 9.44
CA LEU A 291 3.35 26.80 8.51
C LEU A 291 3.97 27.30 7.22
N SER A 292 5.05 26.66 6.81
CA SER A 292 5.61 26.77 5.47
C SER A 292 5.45 25.45 4.74
N PHE A 293 5.61 25.48 3.42
CA PHE A 293 5.34 24.34 2.55
C PHE A 293 6.66 23.82 1.96
N ALA A 294 6.88 22.52 2.06
CA ALA A 294 8.00 21.87 1.41
C ALA A 294 7.89 21.96 -0.12
N SER A 295 9.01 21.80 -0.82
CA SER A 295 9.05 21.81 -2.29
C SER A 295 8.39 20.57 -2.93
N SER A 296 8.16 19.51 -2.15
CA SER A 296 7.52 18.27 -2.57
C SER A 296 6.31 17.95 -1.69
N GLY A 297 5.34 17.19 -2.22
CA GLY A 297 4.14 16.76 -1.48
C GLY A 297 3.09 17.87 -1.29
N VAL A 298 3.19 18.95 -2.05
CA VAL A 298 2.12 19.94 -2.21
C VAL A 298 1.74 19.94 -3.68
N ILE A 299 0.50 19.59 -3.99
CA ILE A 299 0.08 19.24 -5.34
C ILE A 299 -1.27 19.88 -5.63
N LEU A 300 -1.41 20.55 -6.77
CA LEU A 300 -2.73 20.96 -7.25
C LEU A 300 -3.52 19.74 -7.73
N VAL A 301 -4.79 19.67 -7.36
CA VAL A 301 -5.68 18.60 -7.80
C VAL A 301 -6.42 19.05 -9.07
N PRO A 302 -6.29 18.30 -10.19
CA PRO A 302 -6.95 18.62 -11.46
C PRO A 302 -8.48 18.60 -11.39
#